data_AF-A0A291Q254-F1
#
_entry.id   AF-A0A291Q254-F1
#
_cell.length_a   1.000
_cell.length_b   1.000
_cell.length_c   1.000
_cell.angle_alpha   90.00
_cell.angle_beta   90.00
_cell.angle_gamma   90.00
#
_symmetry.space_group_name_H-M   'P 1'
#
loop_
_entity.id
_entity.type
_entity.pdbx_description
1 polymer ?
#
loop_
_entity_poly.entity_id
_entity_poly.type
_entity_poly.pdbx_seq_one_letter_code
_entity_poly.pdbx_strand_id
1 'polypeptide(L)'
;MHWFCVYAPAGHLTAETDFDGRILAYTRNAAGLLTARTNTLGQTTHYAHAAIGRVIRKEADGRVITYEYEPNGQLAQAIGPSVA
;
A
#
# COMPACT_ATOMS: atom_id res chain seq x y z
N MET A 1 13.99 22.49 10.39
CA MET A 1 13.23 21.63 9.45
C MET A 1 12.49 20.60 10.29
N HIS A 2 11.21 20.37 10.01
CA HIS A 2 10.38 19.44 10.78
C HIS A 2 9.75 18.42 9.85
N TRP A 3 9.59 17.20 10.36
CA TRP A 3 8.75 16.19 9.73
C TRP A 3 7.29 16.46 10.12
N PHE A 4 6.38 16.48 9.15
CA PHE A 4 4.95 16.68 9.41
C PHE A 4 4.16 15.41 9.15
N CYS A 5 3.23 15.09 10.04
CA CYS A 5 2.32 13.95 9.90
C CYS A 5 0.88 14.46 9.90
N VAL A 6 0.07 13.97 8.96
CA VAL A 6 -1.36 14.22 8.89
C VAL A 6 -2.10 12.95 9.25
N TYR A 7 -3.08 13.05 10.14
CA TYR A 7 -3.89 11.93 10.60
C TYR A 7 -5.36 12.16 10.29
N ALA A 8 -6.08 11.09 9.95
CA ALA A 8 -7.53 11.10 9.89
C ALA A 8 -8.13 11.22 11.31
N PRO A 9 -9.42 11.58 11.46
CA PRO A 9 -10.10 11.60 12.76
C PRO A 9 -10.04 10.26 13.51
N ALA A 10 -9.97 9.15 12.77
CA ALA A 10 -9.80 7.81 13.34
C ALA A 10 -8.36 7.50 13.80
N GLY A 11 -7.45 8.48 13.78
CA GLY A 11 -6.09 8.38 14.32
C GLY A 11 -5.08 7.68 13.41
N HIS A 12 -5.46 7.22 12.22
CA HIS A 12 -4.52 6.63 11.28
C HIS A 12 -3.84 7.70 10.41
N LEU A 13 -2.57 7.47 10.10
CA LEU A 13 -1.75 8.34 9.27
C LEU A 13 -2.24 8.35 7.82
N THR A 14 -2.42 9.55 7.27
CA THR A 14 -2.86 9.79 5.89
C THR A 14 -1.80 10.47 5.03
N ALA A 15 -0.87 11.21 5.64
CA ALA A 15 0.28 11.74 4.92
C ALA A 15 1.49 12.01 5.82
N GLU A 16 2.68 11.94 5.24
CA GLU A 16 3.96 12.33 5.84
C GLU A 16 4.65 13.32 4.92
N THR A 17 5.23 14.37 5.47
CA THR A 17 6.10 15.32 4.75
C THR A 17 7.49 15.25 5.37
N ASP A 18 8.47 14.87 4.55
CA ASP A 18 9.87 14.77 4.97
C ASP A 18 10.52 16.17 5.13
N PHE A 19 11.78 16.20 5.57
CA PHE A 19 12.51 17.46 5.79
C PHE A 19 12.72 18.29 4.52
N ASP A 20 12.65 17.66 3.34
CA ASP A 20 12.80 18.29 2.04
C ASP A 20 11.44 18.70 1.44
N GLY A 21 10.35 18.57 2.21
CA GLY A 21 9.00 18.90 1.77
C GLY A 21 8.35 17.85 0.86
N ARG A 22 8.94 16.66 0.72
CA ARG A 22 8.35 15.61 -0.10
C ARG A 22 7.24 14.90 0.65
N ILE A 23 6.12 14.67 -0.04
CA ILE A 23 4.90 14.14 0.56
C ILE A 23 4.69 12.68 0.15
N LEU A 24 4.42 11.83 1.15
CA LEU A 24 3.87 10.49 0.99
C LEU A 24 2.43 10.50 1.47
N ALA A 25 1.50 9.93 0.69
CA ALA A 25 0.09 9.84 1.07
C ALA A 25 -0.36 8.38 1.18
N TYR A 26 -1.31 8.12 2.08
CA TYR A 26 -1.79 6.79 2.44
C TYR A 26 -3.32 6.78 2.49
N THR A 27 -3.94 5.79 1.85
CA THR A 27 -5.39 5.53 1.93
C THR A 27 -5.63 4.20 2.61
N ARG A 28 -6.62 4.14 3.51
CA ARG A 28 -6.98 2.93 4.25
C ARG A 28 -8.47 2.63 4.13
N ASN A 29 -8.84 1.36 4.20
CA ASN A 29 -10.24 0.96 4.29
C ASN A 29 -10.78 1.10 5.72
N ALA A 30 -12.08 0.79 5.93
CA ALA A 30 -12.73 0.86 7.23
C ALA A 30 -12.10 -0.07 8.29
N ALA A 31 -11.42 -1.14 7.88
CA ALA A 31 -10.67 -2.04 8.77
C ALA A 31 -9.24 -1.53 9.07
N GLY A 32 -8.86 -0.35 8.57
CA GLY A 32 -7.54 0.26 8.77
C GLY A 32 -6.44 -0.31 7.87
N LEU A 33 -6.76 -1.21 6.94
CA LEU A 33 -5.79 -1.80 6.01
C LEU A 33 -5.43 -0.80 4.91
N LEU A 34 -4.14 -0.69 4.58
CA LEU A 34 -3.62 0.21 3.54
C LEU A 34 -4.10 -0.23 2.15
N THR A 35 -4.88 0.58 1.46
CA THR A 35 -5.41 0.27 0.12
C THR A 35 -4.73 1.05 -1.00
N ALA A 36 -4.10 2.18 -0.68
CA ALA A 36 -3.26 2.91 -1.62
C ALA A 36 -2.14 3.66 -0.93
N ARG A 37 -1.00 3.78 -1.61
CA ARG A 37 0.11 4.66 -1.25
C ARG A 37 0.52 5.47 -2.47
N THR A 38 0.61 6.79 -2.32
CA THR A 38 1.10 7.69 -3.37
C THR A 38 2.48 8.21 -2.98
N ASN A 39 3.46 8.03 -3.87
CA ASN A 39 4.81 8.49 -3.64
C ASN A 39 4.98 9.99 -3.97
N THR A 40 6.19 10.49 -3.76
CA THR A 40 6.54 11.91 -3.95
C THR A 40 6.49 12.36 -5.42
N LEU A 41 6.45 11.40 -6.36
CA LEU A 41 6.30 11.63 -7.79
C LEU A 41 4.83 11.56 -8.25
N GLY A 42 3.88 11.39 -7.32
CA GLY A 42 2.46 11.23 -7.63
C GLY A 42 2.07 9.82 -8.10
N GLN A 43 3.02 8.87 -8.14
CA GLN A 43 2.73 7.50 -8.55
C GLN A 43 2.03 6.76 -7.41
N THR A 44 0.96 6.05 -7.75
CA THR A 44 0.12 5.35 -6.76
C THR A 44 0.27 3.85 -6.89
N THR A 45 0.53 3.19 -5.76
CA THR A 45 0.45 1.75 -5.60
C THR A 45 -0.84 1.39 -4.86
N HIS A 46 -1.65 0.50 -5.44
CA HIS A 46 -2.88 -0.02 -4.83
C HIS A 46 -2.68 -1.42 -4.25
N TYR A 47 -3.41 -1.72 -3.19
CA TYR A 47 -3.34 -3.00 -2.48
C TYR A 47 -4.75 -3.56 -2.25
N ALA A 48 -4.90 -4.86 -2.45
CA ALA A 48 -6.08 -5.60 -2.02
C ALA A 48 -5.68 -6.63 -0.96
N HIS A 49 -6.59 -6.85 0.00
CA HIS A 49 -6.35 -7.72 1.14
C HIS A 49 -7.37 -8.86 1.21
N ALA A 50 -6.91 -10.03 1.65
CA ALA A 50 -7.79 -11.09 2.12
C ALA A 50 -8.49 -10.70 3.42
N ALA A 51 -9.53 -11.45 3.81
CA ALA A 51 -10.30 -11.22 5.04
C ALA A 51 -9.43 -11.19 6.32
N ILE A 52 -8.34 -11.97 6.34
CA ILE A 52 -7.37 -12.01 7.44
C ILE A 52 -6.31 -10.87 7.38
N GLY A 53 -6.48 -9.91 6.47
CA GLY A 53 -5.62 -8.72 6.35
C GLY A 53 -4.35 -8.88 5.51
N ARG A 54 -4.06 -10.06 4.96
CA ARG A 54 -2.89 -10.28 4.08
C ARG A 54 -3.09 -9.65 2.70
N VAL A 55 -2.05 -9.04 2.15
CA VAL A 55 -2.08 -8.50 0.78
C VAL A 55 -2.13 -9.65 -0.22
N ILE A 56 -3.14 -9.68 -1.08
CA ILE A 56 -3.30 -10.70 -2.14
C ILE A 56 -3.11 -10.11 -3.54
N ARG A 57 -3.11 -8.77 -3.66
CA ARG A 57 -2.88 -8.07 -4.91
C ARG A 57 -2.17 -6.76 -4.65
N LYS A 58 -1.16 -6.47 -5.46
CA LYS A 58 -0.47 -5.17 -5.52
C LYS A 58 -0.49 -4.69 -6.97
N GLU A 59 -0.89 -3.45 -7.17
CA GLU A 59 -0.88 -2.82 -8.48
C GLU A 59 -0.07 -1.53 -8.42
N ALA A 60 0.87 -1.37 -9.34
CA ALA A 60 1.66 -0.15 -9.49
C ALA A 60 1.95 0.07 -10.98
N ASP A 61 1.71 1.28 -11.48
CA ASP A 61 1.99 1.66 -12.87
C ASP A 61 1.39 0.68 -13.90
N GLY A 62 0.14 0.24 -13.67
CA GLY A 62 -0.55 -0.75 -14.50
C GLY A 62 -0.02 -2.19 -14.39
N ARG A 63 1.04 -2.41 -13.61
CA ARG A 63 1.64 -3.72 -13.33
C ARG A 63 0.94 -4.35 -12.13
N VAL A 64 0.36 -5.53 -12.31
CA VAL A 64 -0.34 -6.26 -11.25
C VAL A 64 0.48 -7.47 -10.79
N ILE A 65 0.69 -7.58 -9.48
CA ILE A 65 1.25 -8.77 -8.84
C ILE A 65 0.18 -9.36 -7.93
N THR A 66 -0.11 -10.65 -8.07
CA THR A 66 -0.97 -11.41 -7.13
C THR A 66 -0.13 -12.31 -6.25
N TYR A 67 -0.60 -12.51 -5.02
CA TYR A 67 0.08 -13.32 -4.01
C TYR A 67 -0.86 -14.42 -3.51
N GLU A 68 -0.33 -15.64 -3.49
CA GLU A 68 -0.99 -16.80 -2.91
C GLU A 68 -0.18 -17.31 -1.72
N TYR A 69 -0.88 -17.79 -0.71
CA TYR A 69 -0.29 -18.20 0.56
C TYR A 69 -0.75 -19.60 0.92
N GLU A 70 0.18 -20.37 1.49
CA GLU A 70 -0.11 -21.64 2.11
C GLU A 70 -0.95 -21.46 3.40
N PRO A 71 -1.64 -22.51 3.87
CA PRO A 71 -2.41 -22.46 5.12
C PRO A 71 -1.58 -22.05 6.34
N ASN A 72 -0.29 -22.42 6.37
CA ASN A 72 0.65 -22.01 7.43
C ASN A 72 1.07 -20.52 7.34
N GLY A 73 0.64 -19.82 6.30
CA GLY A 73 0.91 -18.41 6.07
C GLY A 73 2.16 -18.07 5.27
N GLN A 74 2.91 -19.07 4.82
CA GLN A 74 4.04 -18.85 3.93
C GLN A 74 3.56 -18.45 2.54
N LEU A 75 4.36 -17.64 1.84
CA LEU A 75 4.08 -17.27 0.45
C LEU A 75 4.25 -18.51 -0.43
N ALA A 76 3.17 -18.95 -1.07
CA ALA A 76 3.19 -20.05 -2.02
C ALA A 76 3.62 -19.56 -3.41
N GLN A 77 3.05 -18.42 -3.85
CA GLN A 77 3.29 -17.90 -5.19
C GLN A 77 3.20 -16.37 -5.24
N ALA A 78 4.03 -15.77 -6.09
CA ALA A 78 3.88 -14.39 -6.52
C ALA A 78 3.84 -14.36 -8.06
N ILE A 79 2.69 -14.00 -8.63
CA ILE A 79 2.50 -13.93 -10.08
C ILE A 79 2.56 -12.47 -10.49
N GLY A 80 3.62 -12.09 -11.21
CA GLY A 80 3.70 -10.80 -11.89
C GLY A 80 3.24 -10.92 -13.35
N PRO A 81 3.13 -9.79 -14.07
CA PRO A 81 2.87 -9.85 -15.49
C PRO A 81 4.05 -10.52 -16.20
N SER A 82 3.70 -11.47 -17.06
CA SER A 82 4.60 -12.05 -18.03
C SER A 82 5.09 -10.96 -18.97
N VAL A 83 6.40 -10.86 -19.12
CA VAL A 83 6.99 -10.11 -20.24
C VAL A 83 6.81 -11.03 -21.45
N ALA A 84 6.07 -10.58 -22.46
CA ALA A 84 5.93 -11.28 -23.74
C ALA A 84 7.23 -11.13 -24.57
#